data_AF-A0A1F2FF69-F1
#
_entry.id   AF-A0A1F2FF69-F1
#
_cell.length_a   1.000
_cell.length_b   1.000
_cell.length_c   1.000
_cell.angle_alpha   90.00
_cell.angle_beta   90.00
_cell.angle_gamma   90.00
#
_symmetry.space_group_name_H-M   'P 1'
#
loop_
_entity.id
_entity.type
_entity.pdbx_description
1 polymer ?
#
loop_
_entity_poly.entity_id
_entity_poly.type
_entity_poly.pdbx_seq_one_letter_code
_entity_poly.pdbx_strand_id
1 'polypeptide(L)'
;MSEETTATESTNEVAANEAPGAEKAPEERTPESYMDEIRKLRDEAATMRRQRNELRADAEAWREKQDAEKSELQRQQEQRAELEAKLADTAAENTRLRLAAKYGIAEENLDFLGSGSPEDIEDRARRLAELQKQQIQAPPSNVPVEQLGGPRPRSDEAPDNAFPPSWPV
;
A
#
# COMPACT_ATOMS: atom_id res chain seq x y z
N MET A 1 -36.11 -16.97 35.87
CA MET A 1 -36.90 -18.02 36.55
C MET A 1 -36.39 -19.36 36.04
N SER A 2 -35.95 -20.19 36.98
CA SER A 2 -35.53 -21.60 36.85
C SER A 2 -34.16 -21.85 36.21
N GLU A 3 -33.24 -22.61 36.79
CA GLU A 3 -33.11 -23.26 38.11
C GLU A 3 -31.66 -23.76 38.24
N GLU A 4 -31.13 -23.79 39.47
CA GLU A 4 -29.83 -24.34 39.85
C GLU A 4 -29.78 -25.88 39.73
N THR A 5 -28.58 -26.45 39.55
CA THR A 5 -28.07 -27.75 40.06
C THR A 5 -26.75 -28.07 39.33
N THR A 6 -25.71 -28.74 39.84
CA THR A 6 -25.15 -29.06 41.15
C THR A 6 -23.74 -29.58 40.85
N ALA A 7 -22.80 -29.40 41.79
CA ALA A 7 -21.44 -29.90 41.76
C ALA A 7 -21.32 -31.37 41.29
N THR A 8 -20.22 -31.69 40.61
CA THR A 8 -19.69 -33.05 40.57
C THR A 8 -18.22 -32.98 40.97
N GLU A 9 -17.98 -33.11 42.27
CA GLU A 9 -16.70 -33.58 42.81
C GLU A 9 -16.43 -34.97 42.24
N SER A 10 -15.29 -35.15 41.56
CA SER A 10 -14.76 -36.48 41.28
C SER A 10 -13.61 -36.74 42.24
N THR A 11 -14.00 -37.22 43.42
CA THR A 11 -13.18 -38.11 44.25
C THR A 11 -12.77 -39.30 43.39
N ASN A 12 -11.48 -39.61 43.36
CA ASN A 12 -11.02 -40.93 42.99
C ASN A 12 -9.93 -41.36 43.96
N GLU A 13 -10.35 -42.13 44.97
CA GLU A 13 -9.49 -42.86 45.89
C GLU A 13 -9.06 -44.19 45.26
N VAL A 14 -7.75 -44.47 45.39
CA VAL A 14 -7.11 -45.78 45.51
C VAL A 14 -7.22 -46.78 44.36
N ALA A 15 -6.09 -46.95 43.66
CA ALA A 15 -5.61 -48.27 43.26
C ALA A 15 -4.17 -48.42 43.76
N ALA A 16 -4.02 -49.16 44.86
CA ALA A 16 -2.76 -49.78 45.22
C ALA A 16 -2.43 -50.85 44.17
N ASN A 17 -1.24 -50.81 43.55
CA ASN A 17 -0.41 -52.01 43.38
C ASN A 17 1.02 -51.68 42.94
N GLU A 18 1.95 -52.48 43.48
CA GLU A 18 3.30 -52.78 42.98
C GLU A 18 4.35 -51.66 42.95
N ALA A 19 5.13 -51.64 44.03
CA ALA A 19 6.57 -51.58 43.86
C ALA A 19 7.04 -52.75 42.97
N PRO A 20 8.03 -52.52 42.10
CA PRO A 20 9.11 -53.45 41.94
C PRO A 20 10.39 -52.78 42.45
N GLY A 21 10.91 -53.35 43.53
CA GLY A 21 12.33 -53.21 43.82
C GLY A 21 13.13 -53.82 42.67
N ALA A 22 14.16 -53.11 42.26
CA ALA A 22 15.46 -53.68 41.92
C ALA A 22 16.43 -52.50 41.79
N GLU A 23 17.02 -52.10 42.91
CA GLU A 23 18.38 -51.58 42.85
C GLU A 23 19.21 -52.64 42.13
N LYS A 24 19.53 -52.40 40.85
CA LYS A 24 20.54 -53.19 40.16
C LYS A 24 21.84 -52.97 40.93
N ALA A 25 22.27 -54.01 41.64
CA ALA A 25 23.65 -54.17 42.08
C ALA A 25 24.60 -53.79 40.93
N PRO A 26 25.78 -53.20 41.21
CA PRO A 26 26.69 -52.78 40.16
C PRO A 26 27.13 -54.03 39.40
N GLU A 27 26.57 -54.24 38.21
CA GLU A 27 27.07 -55.24 37.26
C GLU A 27 28.56 -54.94 37.10
N GLU A 28 29.43 -55.87 37.48
CA GLU A 28 30.87 -55.74 37.31
C GLU A 28 31.11 -55.44 35.83
N ARG A 29 31.47 -54.19 35.53
CA ARG A 29 31.58 -53.71 34.16
C ARG A 29 32.73 -54.44 33.48
N THR A 30 32.41 -55.50 32.76
CA THR A 30 33.36 -56.25 31.96
C THR A 30 33.74 -55.41 30.72
N PRO A 31 34.93 -55.60 30.13
CA PRO A 31 35.33 -54.89 28.92
C PRO A 31 34.30 -54.98 27.77
N GLU A 32 33.57 -56.10 27.71
CA GLU A 32 32.51 -56.32 26.71
C GLU A 32 31.26 -55.46 26.96
N SER A 33 30.86 -55.25 28.22
CA SER A 33 29.71 -54.39 28.55
C SER A 33 29.97 -52.93 28.15
N TYR A 34 31.20 -52.44 28.34
CA TYR A 34 31.60 -51.11 27.86
C TYR A 34 31.57 -50.99 26.34
N MET A 35 31.97 -52.04 25.61
CA MET A 35 31.93 -52.00 24.14
C MET A 35 30.50 -51.92 23.61
N ASP A 36 29.56 -52.62 24.25
CA ASP A 36 28.15 -52.57 23.87
C ASP A 36 27.48 -51.24 24.25
N GLU A 37 27.85 -50.65 25.38
CA GLU A 37 27.45 -49.27 25.72
C GLU A 37 27.98 -48.25 24.71
N ILE A 38 29.25 -48.37 24.30
CA ILE A 38 29.83 -47.49 23.27
C ILE A 38 29.12 -47.65 21.93
N ARG A 39 28.72 -48.87 21.55
CA ARG A 39 27.93 -49.11 20.33
C ARG A 39 26.56 -48.43 20.42
N LYS A 40 25.83 -48.62 21.52
CA LYS A 40 24.53 -47.96 21.75
C LYS A 40 24.64 -46.44 21.69
N LEU A 41 25.63 -45.86 22.37
CA LEU A 41 25.87 -44.42 22.35
C LEU A 41 26.20 -43.89 20.94
N ARG A 42 26.92 -44.67 20.12
CA ARG A 42 27.20 -44.31 18.73
C ARG A 42 25.95 -44.35 17.86
N ASP A 43 25.09 -45.34 18.04
CA ASP A 43 23.84 -45.48 17.31
C ASP A 43 22.85 -44.39 17.69
N GLU A 44 22.74 -44.08 18.99
CA GLU A 44 21.97 -42.95 19.50
C GLU A 44 22.49 -41.62 18.96
N ALA A 45 23.81 -41.40 18.99
CA ALA A 45 24.42 -40.19 18.43
C ALA A 45 24.19 -40.09 16.91
N ALA A 46 24.23 -41.21 16.18
CA ALA A 46 23.93 -41.23 14.75
C ALA A 46 22.46 -40.88 14.49
N THR A 47 21.54 -41.42 15.29
CA THR A 47 20.10 -41.15 15.21
C THR A 47 19.80 -39.68 15.51
N MET A 48 20.36 -39.13 16.59
CA MET A 48 20.20 -37.73 16.96
C MET A 48 20.76 -36.77 15.91
N ARG A 49 21.88 -37.13 15.25
CA ARG A 49 22.41 -36.33 14.13
C ARG A 49 21.47 -36.32 12.93
N ARG A 50 20.80 -37.44 12.62
CA ARG A 50 19.80 -37.51 11.55
C ARG A 50 18.60 -36.65 11.87
N GLN A 51 18.00 -36.83 13.06
CA GLN A 51 16.85 -36.05 13.52
C GLN A 51 17.14 -34.54 13.54
N ARG A 52 18.33 -34.14 13.99
CA ARG A 52 18.76 -32.73 13.96
C ARG A 52 18.86 -32.20 12.52
N ASN A 53 19.41 -32.99 11.59
CA ASN A 53 19.53 -32.58 10.19
C ASN A 53 18.16 -32.43 9.54
N GLU A 54 17.24 -33.36 9.81
CA GLU A 54 15.85 -33.31 9.34
C GLU A 54 15.13 -32.07 9.89
N LEU A 55 15.19 -31.85 11.20
CA LEU A 55 14.57 -30.68 11.83
C LEU A 55 15.16 -29.35 11.29
N ARG A 56 16.47 -29.33 11.00
CA ARG A 56 17.11 -28.16 10.41
C ARG A 56 16.61 -27.90 9.00
N ALA A 57 16.49 -28.95 8.17
CA ALA A 57 15.96 -28.83 6.82
C ALA A 57 14.50 -28.34 6.84
N ASP A 58 13.67 -28.86 7.75
CA ASP A 58 12.29 -28.42 7.90
C ASP A 58 12.19 -26.95 8.34
N ALA A 59 13.05 -26.52 9.26
CA ALA A 59 13.10 -25.13 9.71
C ALA A 59 13.56 -24.18 8.59
N GLU A 60 14.51 -24.59 7.76
CA GLU A 60 14.97 -23.85 6.58
C GLU A 60 13.83 -23.75 5.54
N ALA A 61 13.17 -24.87 5.22
CA ALA A 61 12.02 -24.89 4.31
C ALA A 61 10.84 -24.04 4.82
N TRP A 62 10.60 -24.01 6.13
CA TRP A 62 9.56 -23.14 6.71
C TRP A 62 9.91 -21.65 6.57
N ARG A 63 11.17 -21.27 6.78
CA ARG A 63 11.62 -19.88 6.57
C ARG A 63 11.47 -19.47 5.11
N GLU A 64 11.88 -20.33 4.18
CA GLU A 64 11.72 -20.08 2.74
C GLU A 64 10.25 -19.87 2.36
N LYS A 65 9.32 -20.69 2.88
CA LYS A 65 7.88 -20.50 2.66
C LYS A 65 7.39 -19.18 3.23
N GLN A 66 7.79 -18.82 4.44
CA GLN A 66 7.39 -17.54 5.05
C GLN A 66 7.92 -16.35 4.25
N ASP A 67 9.14 -16.42 3.73
CA ASP A 67 9.70 -15.34 2.91
C ASP A 67 9.06 -15.27 1.52
N ALA A 68 8.71 -16.41 0.93
CA ALA A 68 7.90 -16.47 -0.29
C ALA A 68 6.50 -15.89 -0.07
N GLU A 69 5.82 -16.26 1.01
CA GLU A 69 4.50 -15.73 1.39
C GLU A 69 4.54 -14.21 1.61
N LYS A 70 5.58 -13.69 2.28
CA LYS A 70 5.77 -12.23 2.41
C LYS A 70 5.96 -11.56 1.05
N SER A 71 6.75 -12.16 0.16
CA SER A 71 6.99 -11.61 -1.18
C SER A 71 5.70 -11.59 -2.02
N GLU A 72 4.90 -12.65 -1.95
CA GLU A 72 3.60 -12.71 -2.62
C GLU A 72 2.60 -11.71 -2.02
N LEU A 73 2.58 -11.57 -0.69
CA LEU A 73 1.74 -10.60 0.00
C LEU A 73 2.12 -9.17 -0.39
N GLN A 74 3.42 -8.85 -0.46
CA GLN A 74 3.89 -7.56 -0.92
C GLN A 74 3.45 -7.30 -2.38
N ARG A 75 3.63 -8.28 -3.28
CA ARG A 75 3.16 -8.17 -4.67
C ARG A 75 1.65 -7.93 -4.74
N GLN A 76 0.86 -8.61 -3.91
CA GLN A 76 -0.59 -8.37 -3.87
C GLN A 76 -0.96 -7.00 -3.31
N GLN A 77 -0.23 -6.50 -2.31
CA GLN A 77 -0.44 -5.14 -1.78
C GLN A 77 -0.12 -4.09 -2.84
N GLU A 78 0.99 -4.24 -3.57
CA GLU A 78 1.36 -3.35 -4.68
C GLU A 78 0.29 -3.36 -5.78
N GLN A 79 -0.19 -4.55 -6.18
CA GLN A 79 -1.28 -4.65 -7.16
C GLN A 79 -2.59 -4.02 -6.66
N ARG A 80 -2.94 -4.19 -5.38
CA ARG A 80 -4.11 -3.55 -4.79
C ARG A 80 -3.98 -2.04 -4.79
N ALA A 81 -2.84 -1.50 -4.36
CA ALA A 81 -2.58 -0.06 -4.37
C ALA A 81 -2.65 0.51 -5.79
N GLU A 82 -2.13 -0.20 -6.79
CA GLU A 82 -2.22 0.20 -8.20
C GLU A 82 -3.68 0.20 -8.71
N LEU A 83 -4.46 -0.82 -8.37
CA LEU A 83 -5.88 -0.89 -8.74
C LEU A 83 -6.71 0.18 -8.02
N GLU A 84 -6.43 0.45 -6.75
CA GLU A 84 -7.07 1.51 -5.97
C GLU A 84 -6.75 2.89 -6.55
N ALA A 85 -5.51 3.15 -6.97
CA ALA A 85 -5.14 4.38 -7.66
C ALA A 85 -5.92 4.55 -8.97
N LYS A 86 -5.98 3.49 -9.81
CA LYS A 86 -6.77 3.50 -11.06
C LYS A 86 -8.26 3.73 -10.80
N LEU A 87 -8.81 3.14 -9.73
CA LEU A 87 -10.20 3.36 -9.33
C LEU A 87 -10.44 4.81 -8.86
N ALA A 88 -9.51 5.38 -8.10
CA ALA A 88 -9.60 6.76 -7.65
C ALA A 88 -9.54 7.74 -8.85
N ASP A 89 -8.64 7.49 -9.80
CA ASP A 89 -8.50 8.31 -11.02
C ASP A 89 -9.77 8.25 -11.87
N THR A 90 -10.28 7.05 -12.16
CA THR A 90 -11.52 6.89 -12.93
C THR A 90 -12.74 7.45 -12.20
N ALA A 91 -12.80 7.35 -10.86
CA ALA A 91 -13.86 7.98 -10.09
C ALA A 91 -13.79 9.51 -10.19
N ALA A 92 -12.60 10.10 -10.12
CA ALA A 92 -12.38 11.54 -10.27
C ALA A 92 -12.71 12.03 -11.69
N GLU A 93 -12.38 11.27 -12.72
CA GLU A 93 -12.77 11.58 -14.10
C GLU A 93 -14.29 11.56 -14.26
N ASN A 94 -14.96 10.54 -13.71
CA ASN A 94 -16.41 10.44 -13.74
C ASN A 94 -17.10 11.62 -13.03
N THR A 95 -16.57 12.10 -11.91
CA THR A 95 -17.14 13.28 -11.23
C THR A 95 -16.97 14.54 -12.06
N ARG A 96 -15.79 14.76 -12.67
CA ARG A 96 -15.56 15.89 -13.59
C ARG A 96 -16.51 15.87 -14.78
N LEU A 97 -16.67 14.72 -15.43
CA LEU A 97 -17.57 14.56 -16.58
C LEU A 97 -19.04 14.81 -16.20
N ARG A 98 -19.48 14.30 -15.04
CA ARG A 98 -20.84 14.55 -14.54
C ARG A 98 -21.09 16.03 -14.26
N LEU A 99 -20.13 16.72 -13.64
CA LEU A 99 -20.25 18.15 -13.36
C LEU A 99 -20.19 18.98 -14.64
N ALA A 100 -19.32 18.64 -15.58
CA ALA A 100 -19.25 19.30 -16.88
C ALA A 100 -20.56 19.15 -17.66
N ALA A 101 -21.15 17.96 -17.70
CA ALA A 101 -22.45 17.72 -18.29
C ALA A 101 -23.57 18.50 -17.59
N LYS A 102 -23.53 18.61 -16.25
CA LYS A 102 -24.50 19.40 -15.45
C LYS A 102 -24.44 20.89 -15.76
N TYR A 103 -23.24 21.43 -15.97
CA TYR A 103 -23.01 22.87 -16.17
C TYR A 103 -22.86 23.29 -17.64
N GLY A 104 -22.88 22.34 -18.57
CA GLY A 104 -22.75 22.60 -20.02
C GLY A 104 -21.35 23.06 -20.43
N ILE A 105 -20.32 22.62 -19.69
CA ILE A 105 -18.93 23.01 -19.96
C ILE A 105 -18.45 22.23 -21.19
N ALA A 106 -17.92 22.94 -22.19
CA ALA A 106 -17.31 22.31 -23.37
C ALA A 106 -16.17 21.36 -22.99
N GLU A 107 -16.00 20.27 -23.74
CA GLU A 107 -14.99 19.23 -23.48
C GLU A 107 -13.56 19.79 -23.40
N GLU A 108 -13.27 20.82 -24.20
CA GLU A 108 -11.99 21.54 -24.22
C GLU A 108 -11.64 22.20 -22.88
N ASN A 109 -12.66 22.53 -22.08
CA ASN A 109 -12.52 23.22 -20.80
C ASN A 109 -12.58 22.27 -19.60
N LEU A 110 -12.64 20.95 -19.82
CA LEU A 110 -12.67 19.95 -18.75
C LEU A 110 -11.40 19.96 -17.89
N ASP A 111 -10.26 20.28 -18.50
CA ASP A 111 -8.97 20.32 -17.79
C ASP A 111 -8.94 21.40 -16.70
N PHE A 112 -9.66 22.51 -16.91
CA PHE A 112 -9.73 23.62 -15.94
C PHE A 112 -10.49 23.29 -14.65
N LEU A 113 -11.25 22.18 -14.61
CA LEU A 113 -11.90 21.71 -13.39
C LEU A 113 -10.87 21.20 -12.36
N GLY A 114 -9.74 20.65 -12.86
CA GLY A 114 -8.64 20.18 -12.04
C GLY A 114 -9.00 19.03 -11.09
N SER A 115 -8.09 18.68 -10.19
CA SER A 115 -8.33 17.76 -9.07
C SER A 115 -8.76 18.51 -7.81
N GLY A 116 -9.49 17.84 -6.91
CA GLY A 116 -9.96 18.41 -5.65
C GLY A 116 -11.14 17.67 -5.04
N SER A 117 -11.69 18.22 -3.95
CA SER A 117 -12.98 17.80 -3.39
C SER A 117 -14.08 17.94 -4.45
N PRO A 118 -15.11 17.07 -4.48
CA PRO A 118 -16.26 17.23 -5.37
C PRO A 118 -16.92 18.61 -5.26
N GLU A 119 -16.92 19.20 -4.06
CA GLU A 119 -17.46 20.54 -3.81
C GLU A 119 -16.63 21.63 -4.49
N ASP A 120 -15.30 21.56 -4.38
CA ASP A 120 -14.38 22.50 -5.03
C ASP A 120 -14.49 22.43 -6.56
N ILE A 121 -14.63 21.22 -7.09
CA ILE A 121 -14.80 20.99 -8.54
C ILE A 121 -16.14 21.57 -8.99
N GLU A 122 -17.20 21.44 -8.19
CA GLU A 122 -18.51 22.02 -8.50
C GLU A 122 -18.48 23.56 -8.50
N ASP A 123 -17.81 24.19 -7.53
CA ASP A 123 -17.68 25.66 -7.48
C ASP A 123 -16.87 26.20 -8.66
N ARG A 124 -15.80 25.50 -9.06
CA ARG A 124 -15.04 25.83 -10.28
C ARG A 124 -15.88 25.64 -11.53
N ALA A 125 -16.66 24.56 -11.60
CA ALA A 125 -17.56 24.29 -12.71
C ALA A 125 -18.61 25.42 -12.86
N ARG A 126 -19.18 25.88 -11.76
CA ARG A 126 -20.12 27.02 -11.75
C ARG A 126 -19.45 28.29 -12.27
N ARG A 127 -18.28 28.65 -11.77
CA ARG A 127 -17.52 29.83 -12.23
C ARG A 127 -17.20 29.76 -13.73
N LEU A 128 -16.79 28.60 -14.22
CA LEU A 128 -16.51 28.38 -15.65
C LEU A 128 -17.78 28.54 -16.50
N ALA A 129 -18.90 27.99 -16.05
CA ALA A 129 -20.17 28.14 -16.76
C ALA A 129 -20.67 29.59 -16.78
N GLU A 130 -20.46 30.35 -15.71
CA GLU A 130 -20.76 31.79 -15.67
C GLU A 130 -19.89 32.58 -16.65
N LEU A 131 -18.58 32.32 -16.69
CA LEU A 131 -17.66 32.96 -17.64
C LEU A 131 -18.03 32.64 -19.09
N GLN A 132 -18.36 31.38 -19.41
CA GLN A 132 -18.80 30.99 -20.75
C GLN A 132 -20.09 31.73 -21.15
N LYS A 133 -21.06 31.87 -20.23
CA LYS A 133 -22.29 32.65 -20.50
C LYS A 133 -21.99 34.13 -20.75
N GLN A 134 -21.06 34.73 -20.01
CA GLN A 134 -20.64 36.12 -20.23
C GLN A 134 -19.92 36.29 -21.57
N GLN A 135 -19.08 35.33 -21.95
CA GLN A 135 -18.39 35.32 -23.25
C GLN A 135 -19.39 35.23 -24.42
N ILE A 136 -20.44 34.41 -24.29
CA ILE A 136 -21.49 34.26 -25.31
C ILE A 136 -22.39 35.51 -25.37
N GLN A 137 -22.60 36.20 -24.24
CA GLN A 137 -23.39 37.44 -24.18
C GLN A 137 -22.62 38.70 -24.56
N ALA A 138 -21.30 38.65 -24.72
CA ALA A 138 -20.54 39.79 -25.23
C ALA A 138 -21.02 40.07 -26.67
N PRO A 139 -21.62 41.25 -26.95
CA PRO A 139 -22.09 41.57 -28.29
C PRO A 139 -20.90 41.57 -29.26
N PRO A 140 -21.07 41.16 -30.53
CA PRO A 140 -20.02 41.28 -31.52
C PRO A 140 -19.58 42.74 -31.53
N SER A 141 -18.27 42.98 -31.31
CA SER A 141 -17.74 44.34 -31.26
C SER A 141 -17.85 44.97 -32.64
N ASN A 142 -18.98 45.59 -32.93
CA ASN A 142 -19.19 46.48 -34.07
C ASN A 142 -18.54 47.84 -33.77
N VAL A 143 -17.28 47.84 -33.32
CA VAL A 143 -16.46 49.04 -33.40
C VAL A 143 -16.01 49.12 -34.85
N PRO A 144 -16.47 50.11 -35.64
CA PRO A 144 -16.03 50.27 -37.00
C PRO A 144 -14.50 50.41 -36.99
N VAL A 145 -13.83 49.69 -37.88
CA VAL A 145 -12.35 49.64 -38.00
C VAL A 145 -11.73 51.05 -38.13
N GLU A 146 -12.52 52.05 -38.54
CA GLU A 146 -12.14 53.45 -38.64
C GLU A 146 -11.97 54.16 -37.27
N GLN A 147 -12.60 53.69 -36.20
CA GLN A 147 -12.44 54.26 -34.85
C GLN A 147 -11.22 53.69 -34.08
N LEU A 148 -10.50 52.72 -34.65
CA LEU A 148 -9.17 52.31 -34.21
C LEU A 148 -8.05 53.23 -34.75
N GLY A 149 -8.41 54.48 -35.09
CA GLY A 149 -7.49 55.58 -35.44
C GLY A 149 -6.71 56.14 -34.25
N GLY A 150 -6.24 55.27 -33.35
CA GLY A 150 -5.14 55.62 -32.44
C GLY A 150 -3.83 55.68 -33.23
N PRO A 151 -2.87 56.53 -32.84
CA PRO A 151 -1.61 56.70 -33.57
C PRO A 151 -0.89 55.36 -33.64
N ARG A 152 -0.80 54.77 -34.84
CA ARG A 152 0.09 53.63 -35.08
C ARG A 152 1.53 54.14 -34.86
N PRO A 153 2.37 53.45 -34.09
CA PRO A 153 3.78 53.78 -34.04
C PRO A 153 4.33 53.67 -35.47
N ARG A 154 4.94 54.74 -35.99
CA ARG A 154 5.65 54.70 -37.27
C ARG A 154 6.76 53.66 -37.14
N SER A 155 6.80 52.72 -38.05
CA SER A 155 7.78 51.63 -38.09
C SER A 155 9.18 52.09 -38.54
N ASP A 156 9.57 53.34 -38.28
CA ASP A 156 10.84 53.93 -38.73
C ASP A 156 11.53 54.75 -37.62
N GLU A 157 11.63 54.19 -36.41
CA GLU A 157 12.60 54.70 -35.43
C GLU A 157 13.47 53.52 -34.99
N ALA A 158 14.68 53.45 -35.53
CA ALA A 158 15.72 52.56 -35.03
C ALA A 158 15.87 52.76 -33.51
N PRO A 159 16.14 51.72 -32.70
CA PRO A 159 16.35 51.92 -31.28
C PRO A 159 17.56 52.83 -31.08
N ASP A 160 17.31 54.00 -30.50
CA ASP A 160 18.33 54.94 -30.05
C ASP A 160 19.10 54.29 -28.89
N ASN A 161 20.10 53.46 -29.23
CA ASN A 161 21.00 52.82 -28.27
C ASN A 161 22.04 53.82 -27.70
N ALA A 162 21.70 55.10 -27.64
CA ALA A 162 22.49 56.11 -26.98
C ALA A 162 22.11 56.13 -25.49
N PHE A 163 23.05 55.73 -24.64
CA PHE A 163 22.89 55.87 -23.20
C PHE A 163 22.65 57.36 -22.84
N PRO A 164 21.76 57.64 -21.86
CA PRO A 164 21.48 59.02 -21.47
C PRO A 164 22.75 59.68 -20.91
N PRO A 165 23.03 60.95 -21.27
CA PRO A 165 24.23 61.67 -20.85
C PRO A 165 24.32 61.95 -19.34
N SER A 166 23.29 61.56 -18.57
CA SER A 166 23.22 61.68 -17.12
C SER A 166 23.78 60.45 -16.38
N TRP A 167 24.24 59.41 -17.07
CA TRP A 167 24.92 58.31 -16.40
C TRP A 167 26.40 58.64 -16.17
N PRO A 168 26.90 58.56 -14.92
CA PRO A 168 28.32 58.67 -14.65
C PRO A 168 29.04 57.44 -15.21
N VAL A 169 30.02 57.68 -16.08
CA VAL A 169 31.05 56.71 -16.49
C VAL A 169 32.14 56.65 -15.43
#